data_AF-A0A848CNX7-F1
#
_entry.id   AF-A0A848CNX7-F1
#
_cell.length_a   1.000
_cell.length_b   1.000
_cell.length_c   1.000
_cell.angle_alpha   90.00
_cell.angle_beta   90.00
_cell.angle_gamma   90.00
#
_symmetry.space_group_name_H-M   'P 1'
#
loop_
_entity.id
_entity.type
_entity.pdbx_description
1 polymer ?
#
loop_
_entity_poly.entity_id
_entity_poly.type
_entity_poly.pdbx_seq_one_letter_code
_entity_poly.pdbx_strand_id
1 'polypeptide(L)'
;MKYKGLIITGTSCAGKTTIVAELTRQQTVFKEVQAYTSRAPRPDDNGHYQYASKGELESKIQNDEMLTHTEYRQNLYGIAKKEVEKILGMDRVPILVIAPDSFQKLKKDYLVIFIDADNEKLYERYKHRNGRTEVEQKYKQSIINDRKYADKAHYIVKNNHLKATVGLIAFLWDARNSGGGLSQNIIKLMLQCDMLLKNASLDKVKGASYDLTLADEYYYGGEIKRLSEDSQFLKIEPYDYVIVSCAEHVALPKDITANFGLTVGLFCQGIILSNGQQVDPGFRGTLFCLLFNTSNRTVIIKRNSHYATIEFNKMLGFAPEYKGKNQDKVKIIDYIPANVMQGAINELKKEIEALKKESKNMQSVYLGVIAVIFAAISILLVLR
;
A
#
# COMPACT_ATOMS: atom_id res chain seq x y z
N MET A 1 22.03 9.40 -2.71
CA MET A 1 22.20 10.25 -3.92
C MET A 1 21.93 11.69 -3.53
N LYS A 2 22.79 12.66 -3.89
CA LYS A 2 22.58 14.07 -3.49
C LYS A 2 21.65 14.76 -4.49
N TYR A 3 20.34 14.70 -4.25
CA TYR A 3 19.38 15.52 -4.99
C TYR A 3 19.67 17.00 -4.77
N LYS A 4 19.60 17.80 -5.84
CA LYS A 4 19.80 19.26 -5.83
C LYS A 4 18.58 19.99 -5.27
N GLY A 5 17.38 19.44 -5.44
CA GLY A 5 16.13 20.04 -5.01
C GLY A 5 14.94 19.11 -5.06
N LEU A 6 13.76 19.68 -4.83
CA LEU A 6 12.47 19.01 -4.95
C LEU A 6 11.79 19.38 -6.27
N ILE A 7 11.11 18.41 -6.88
CA ILE A 7 10.09 18.68 -7.88
C ILE A 7 8.74 18.30 -7.28
N ILE A 8 7.83 19.27 -7.18
CA ILE A 8 6.44 19.06 -6.82
C ILE A 8 5.62 19.11 -8.10
N THR A 9 5.16 17.95 -8.54
CA THR A 9 4.29 17.82 -9.71
C THR A 9 3.00 17.11 -9.33
N GLY A 10 2.09 16.88 -10.28
CA GLY A 10 0.88 16.11 -10.02
C GLY A 10 -0.38 16.70 -10.61
N THR A 11 -1.52 16.14 -10.22
CA THR A 11 -2.81 16.43 -10.85
C THR A 11 -3.24 17.89 -10.65
N SER A 12 -3.97 18.44 -11.62
CA SER A 12 -4.58 19.77 -11.48
C SER A 12 -5.55 19.82 -10.29
N CYS A 13 -5.48 20.88 -9.50
CA CYS A 13 -6.23 21.08 -8.25
C CYS A 13 -5.82 20.17 -7.06
N ALA A 14 -4.66 19.48 -7.15
CA ALA A 14 -4.13 18.70 -6.02
C ALA A 14 -3.57 19.55 -4.85
N GLY A 15 -3.52 20.89 -4.98
CA GLY A 15 -3.05 21.79 -3.92
C GLY A 15 -1.53 22.01 -3.89
N LYS A 16 -0.82 21.77 -4.99
CA LYS A 16 0.65 21.92 -5.12
C LYS A 16 1.15 23.27 -4.60
N THR A 17 0.57 24.37 -5.08
CA THR A 17 0.94 25.73 -4.70
C THR A 17 0.73 25.97 -3.19
N THR A 18 -0.39 25.52 -2.64
CA THR A 18 -0.68 25.61 -1.21
C THR A 18 0.32 24.83 -0.37
N ILE A 19 0.70 23.62 -0.80
CA ILE A 19 1.73 22.80 -0.13
C ILE A 19 3.07 23.54 -0.14
N VAL A 20 3.49 24.10 -1.27
CA VAL A 20 4.79 24.78 -1.40
C VAL A 20 4.82 26.05 -0.56
N ALA A 21 3.76 26.85 -0.59
CA ALA A 21 3.63 28.03 0.26
C ALA A 21 3.75 27.67 1.75
N GLU A 22 3.04 26.63 2.19
CA GLU A 22 3.10 26.20 3.59
C GLU A 22 4.45 25.59 3.98
N LEU A 23 5.04 24.79 3.10
CA LEU A 23 6.35 24.17 3.32
C LEU A 23 7.46 25.22 3.44
N THR A 24 7.49 26.21 2.54
CA THR A 24 8.47 27.31 2.57
C THR A 24 8.26 28.26 3.74
N ARG A 25 7.01 28.42 4.21
CA ARG A 25 6.69 29.17 5.43
C ARG A 25 7.18 28.47 6.69
N GLN A 26 7.00 27.15 6.78
CA GLN A 26 7.40 26.36 7.95
C GLN A 26 8.90 26.07 8.00
N GLN A 27 9.55 25.93 6.84
CA GLN A 27 10.94 25.51 6.75
C GLN A 27 11.72 26.40 5.78
N THR A 28 12.56 27.27 6.34
CA THR A 28 13.34 28.28 5.62
C THR A 28 14.41 27.70 4.70
N VAL A 29 14.75 26.42 4.88
CA VAL A 29 15.65 25.67 4.00
C VAL A 29 15.09 25.55 2.58
N PHE A 30 13.76 25.53 2.41
CA PHE A 30 13.14 25.44 1.11
C PHE A 30 12.86 26.81 0.51
N LYS A 31 12.97 26.90 -0.81
CA LYS A 31 12.54 28.10 -1.56
C LYS A 31 11.95 27.70 -2.90
N GLU A 32 10.77 28.23 -3.20
CA GLU A 32 10.13 28.04 -4.49
C GLU A 32 10.90 28.78 -5.59
N VAL A 33 11.12 28.09 -6.71
CA VAL A 33 11.65 28.68 -7.93
C VAL A 33 10.47 29.24 -8.72
N GLN A 34 10.49 30.54 -9.00
CA GLN A 34 9.46 31.16 -9.82
C GLN A 34 9.54 30.64 -11.26
N ALA A 35 8.44 30.10 -11.76
CA ALA A 35 8.37 29.59 -13.12
C ALA A 35 8.05 30.72 -14.11
N TYR A 36 8.63 30.67 -15.30
CA TYR A 36 8.19 31.52 -16.39
C TYR A 36 6.90 30.98 -17.03
N THR A 37 6.04 31.90 -17.50
CA THR A 37 4.83 31.55 -18.26
C THR A 37 4.49 32.60 -19.32
N SER A 38 4.01 32.15 -20.48
CA SER A 38 3.43 33.02 -21.52
C SER A 38 1.95 33.32 -21.32
N ARG A 39 1.32 32.69 -20.32
CA ARG A 39 -0.07 32.93 -19.96
C ARG A 39 -0.24 34.31 -19.33
N ALA A 40 -1.36 34.97 -19.60
CA ALA A 40 -1.77 36.18 -18.88
C ALA A 40 -1.85 35.93 -17.35
N PRO A 41 -1.47 36.92 -16.51
CA PRO A 41 -1.60 36.82 -15.05
C PRO A 41 -3.03 36.54 -14.59
N ARG A 42 -3.17 35.78 -13.50
CA ARG A 42 -4.44 35.59 -12.78
C ARG A 42 -4.37 36.21 -11.38
N PRO A 43 -5.52 36.57 -10.79
CA PRO A 43 -5.59 37.10 -9.43
C PRO A 43 -5.00 36.16 -8.36
N ASP A 44 -5.05 34.84 -8.58
CA ASP A 44 -4.60 33.81 -7.64
C ASP A 44 -3.12 33.39 -7.82
N ASP A 45 -2.38 34.04 -8.72
CA ASP A 45 -1.02 33.60 -9.05
C ASP A 45 0.02 33.95 -7.98
N ASN A 46 -0.28 34.81 -6.99
CA ASN A 46 0.48 35.06 -5.75
C ASN A 46 2.03 35.13 -5.89
N GLY A 47 2.54 35.61 -7.01
CA GLY A 47 3.99 35.70 -7.27
C GLY A 47 4.69 34.36 -7.58
N HIS A 48 3.95 33.30 -7.87
CA HIS A 48 4.51 31.99 -8.27
C HIS A 48 5.12 32.00 -9.68
N TYR A 49 4.75 32.98 -10.51
CA TYR A 49 5.15 33.06 -11.91
C TYR A 49 5.86 34.38 -12.28
N GLN A 50 6.81 34.28 -13.19
CA GLN A 50 7.35 35.38 -13.98
C GLN A 50 6.68 35.38 -15.35
N TYR A 51 6.05 36.49 -15.73
CA TYR A 51 5.33 36.60 -16.99
C TYR A 51 6.25 37.12 -18.08
N ALA A 52 6.28 36.43 -19.21
CA ALA A 52 7.09 36.78 -20.38
C ALA A 52 6.28 36.52 -21.65
N SER A 53 6.61 37.20 -22.75
CA SER A 53 5.97 36.91 -24.03
C SER A 53 6.38 35.53 -24.55
N LYS A 54 5.58 34.96 -25.46
CA LYS A 54 5.92 33.67 -26.09
C LYS A 54 7.28 33.73 -26.79
N GLY A 55 7.56 34.81 -27.52
CA GLY A 55 8.83 35.01 -28.23
C GLY A 55 10.04 35.16 -27.29
N GLU A 56 9.88 35.82 -26.14
CA GLU A 56 10.93 35.88 -25.12
C GLU A 56 11.27 34.49 -24.57
N LEU A 57 10.26 33.65 -24.30
CA LEU A 57 10.49 32.29 -23.83
C LEU A 57 11.10 31.39 -24.91
N GLU A 58 10.67 31.54 -26.16
CA GLU A 58 11.26 30.82 -27.29
C GLU A 58 12.74 31.19 -27.46
N SER A 59 13.10 32.47 -27.35
CA SER A 59 14.50 32.91 -27.37
C SER A 59 15.31 32.30 -26.23
N LYS A 60 14.78 32.26 -25.01
CA LYS A 60 15.44 31.60 -23.87
C LYS A 60 15.65 30.11 -24.08
N ILE A 61 14.69 29.43 -24.71
CA ILE A 61 14.81 28.02 -25.05
C ILE A 61 15.91 27.81 -26.10
N GLN A 62 15.96 28.65 -27.14
CA GLN A 62 16.96 28.60 -28.20
C GLN A 62 18.39 28.84 -27.68
N ASN A 63 18.52 29.73 -26.69
CA ASN A 63 19.80 30.05 -26.04
C ASN A 63 20.23 29.02 -24.96
N ASP A 64 19.51 27.90 -24.80
CA ASP A 64 19.74 26.91 -23.74
C ASP A 64 19.75 27.52 -22.30
N GLU A 65 18.95 28.56 -22.06
CA GLU A 65 18.82 29.19 -20.73
C GLU A 65 17.82 28.45 -19.82
N MET A 66 17.01 27.55 -20.38
CA MET A 66 15.92 26.88 -19.69
C MET A 66 16.33 25.50 -19.17
N LEU A 67 16.12 25.25 -17.87
CA LEU A 67 16.31 23.93 -17.26
C LEU A 67 15.27 22.94 -17.77
N THR A 68 14.01 23.38 -17.88
CA THR A 68 12.91 22.62 -18.47
C THR A 68 11.85 23.58 -19.01
N HIS A 69 11.13 23.14 -20.03
CA HIS A 69 10.01 23.87 -20.60
C HIS A 69 8.96 22.88 -21.11
N THR A 70 7.71 23.32 -21.17
CA THR A 70 6.60 22.58 -21.75
C THR A 70 5.54 23.53 -22.29
N GLU A 71 4.78 23.08 -23.27
CA GLU A 71 3.56 23.77 -23.68
C GLU A 71 2.36 23.10 -22.98
N TYR A 72 1.64 23.88 -22.16
CA TYR A 72 0.47 23.41 -21.45
C TYR A 72 -0.71 24.34 -21.73
N ARG A 73 -1.77 23.79 -22.33
CA ARG A 73 -2.98 24.54 -22.74
C ARG A 73 -2.61 25.81 -23.54
N GLN A 74 -1.84 25.64 -24.61
CA GLN A 74 -1.40 26.69 -25.55
C GLN A 74 -0.51 27.78 -24.95
N ASN A 75 -0.03 27.61 -23.72
CA ASN A 75 0.89 28.54 -23.08
C ASN A 75 2.22 27.83 -22.80
N LEU A 76 3.32 28.53 -23.02
CA LEU A 76 4.66 28.06 -22.66
C LEU A 76 4.88 28.27 -21.18
N TYR A 77 5.42 27.25 -20.52
CA TYR A 77 5.91 27.30 -19.15
C TYR A 77 7.35 26.82 -19.11
N GLY A 78 8.14 27.34 -18.19
CA GLY A 78 9.47 26.78 -17.97
C GLY A 78 10.19 27.31 -16.74
N ILE A 79 11.27 26.62 -16.38
CA ILE A 79 12.16 27.00 -15.28
C ILE A 79 13.49 27.43 -15.89
N ALA A 80 13.96 28.64 -15.61
CA ALA A 80 15.28 29.09 -16.07
C ALA A 80 16.40 28.54 -15.17
N LYS A 81 17.56 28.19 -15.76
CA LYS A 81 18.72 27.66 -15.03
C LYS A 81 19.20 28.64 -13.94
N LYS A 82 19.29 29.93 -14.29
CA LYS A 82 19.71 31.02 -13.38
C LYS A 82 18.86 31.12 -12.09
N GLU A 83 17.56 30.85 -12.17
CA GLU A 83 16.66 31.00 -11.00
C GLU A 83 16.89 29.86 -10.00
N VAL A 84 17.23 28.67 -10.50
CA VAL A 84 17.64 27.54 -9.66
C VAL A 84 19.00 27.80 -9.03
N GLU A 85 19.98 28.23 -9.83
CA GLU A 85 21.34 28.54 -9.36
C GLU A 85 21.34 29.63 -8.30
N LYS A 86 20.51 30.66 -8.46
CA LYS A 86 20.31 31.71 -7.44
C LYS A 86 19.87 31.14 -6.10
N ILE A 87 18.98 30.15 -6.08
CA ILE A 87 18.50 29.54 -4.83
C ILE A 87 19.55 28.62 -4.23
N LEU A 88 20.24 27.84 -5.06
CA LEU A 88 21.34 27.00 -4.62
C LEU A 88 22.49 27.83 -4.02
N GLY A 89 22.80 29.00 -4.59
CA GLY A 89 23.78 29.95 -4.06
C GLY A 89 23.37 30.63 -2.75
N MET A 90 22.12 30.47 -2.31
CA MET A 90 21.64 30.88 -0.98
C MET A 90 21.69 29.74 0.05
N ASP A 91 22.32 28.61 -0.30
CA ASP A 91 22.30 27.36 0.48
C ASP A 91 20.89 26.86 0.81
N ARG A 92 19.93 27.15 -0.09
CA ARG A 92 18.54 26.71 0.01
C ARG A 92 18.22 25.65 -1.01
N VAL A 93 17.19 24.88 -0.70
CA VAL A 93 16.69 23.79 -1.52
C VAL A 93 15.64 24.33 -2.49
N PRO A 94 15.92 24.35 -3.81
CA PRO A 94 14.95 24.78 -4.80
C PRO A 94 13.78 23.80 -4.89
N ILE A 95 12.56 24.33 -4.84
CA ILE A 95 11.34 23.61 -5.15
C ILE A 95 10.85 24.03 -6.53
N LEU A 96 10.77 23.08 -7.46
CA LEU A 96 10.23 23.30 -8.80
C LEU A 96 8.78 22.81 -8.86
N VAL A 97 7.84 23.69 -9.21
CA VAL A 97 6.45 23.32 -9.49
C VAL A 97 6.24 23.24 -10.99
N ILE A 98 6.22 22.03 -11.54
CA ILE A 98 6.16 21.80 -12.99
C ILE A 98 5.09 20.77 -13.37
N ALA A 99 4.72 20.73 -14.65
CA ALA A 99 3.76 19.77 -15.17
C ALA A 99 4.30 18.32 -15.14
N PRO A 100 3.42 17.30 -15.03
CA PRO A 100 3.83 15.90 -14.88
C PRO A 100 4.66 15.32 -16.03
N ASP A 101 4.51 15.85 -17.24
CA ASP A 101 5.29 15.43 -18.41
C ASP A 101 6.74 15.94 -18.41
N SER A 102 7.03 16.97 -17.62
CA SER A 102 8.23 17.80 -17.74
C SER A 102 9.40 17.36 -16.85
N PHE A 103 9.17 16.46 -15.88
CA PHE A 103 10.19 16.12 -14.86
C PHE A 103 11.12 14.96 -15.25
N GLN A 104 10.80 14.18 -16.28
CA GLN A 104 11.47 12.89 -16.53
C GLN A 104 13.00 13.03 -16.71
N LYS A 105 13.45 14.06 -17.44
CA LYS A 105 14.89 14.34 -17.65
C LYS A 105 15.59 14.86 -16.38
N LEU A 106 14.82 15.44 -15.46
CA LEU A 106 15.31 16.03 -14.21
C LEU A 106 15.30 15.05 -13.02
N LYS A 107 14.64 13.90 -13.16
CA LYS A 107 14.46 12.92 -12.07
C LYS A 107 15.78 12.43 -11.46
N LYS A 108 16.87 12.40 -12.24
CA LYS A 108 18.21 12.01 -11.76
C LYS A 108 18.81 13.02 -10.77
N ASP A 109 18.44 14.30 -10.88
CA ASP A 109 19.01 15.40 -10.11
C ASP A 109 18.06 15.89 -9.00
N TYR A 110 16.76 15.61 -9.10
CA TYR A 110 15.73 16.12 -8.20
C TYR A 110 14.87 15.02 -7.59
N LEU A 111 14.51 15.18 -6.32
CA LEU A 111 13.54 14.31 -5.68
C LEU A 111 12.13 14.72 -6.10
N VAL A 112 11.59 13.94 -7.04
CA VAL A 112 10.23 14.13 -7.59
C VAL A 112 9.14 13.54 -6.70
N ILE A 113 8.21 14.39 -6.27
CA ILE A 113 7.00 14.03 -5.53
C ILE A 113 5.79 14.38 -6.39
N PHE A 114 4.98 13.36 -6.70
CA PHE A 114 3.71 13.53 -7.41
C PHE A 114 2.58 13.70 -6.40
N ILE A 115 1.94 14.86 -6.40
CA ILE A 115 0.79 15.18 -5.55
C ILE A 115 -0.49 14.82 -6.28
N ASP A 116 -1.33 14.03 -5.63
CA ASP A 116 -2.68 13.72 -6.10
C ASP A 116 -3.70 13.94 -4.98
N ALA A 117 -4.97 13.77 -5.26
CA ALA A 117 -6.02 13.65 -4.24
C ALA A 117 -7.13 12.74 -4.75
N ASP A 118 -8.15 12.51 -3.93
CA ASP A 118 -9.33 11.77 -4.36
C ASP A 118 -10.12 12.56 -5.40
N ASN A 119 -10.76 11.84 -6.33
CA ASN A 119 -11.45 12.46 -7.46
C ASN A 119 -12.52 13.47 -7.00
N GLU A 120 -13.23 13.16 -5.92
CA GLU A 120 -14.23 14.03 -5.30
C GLU A 120 -13.59 15.34 -4.82
N LYS A 121 -12.52 15.27 -4.02
CA LYS A 121 -11.78 16.45 -3.54
C LYS A 121 -11.17 17.27 -4.67
N LEU A 122 -10.59 16.62 -5.68
CA LEU A 122 -10.04 17.29 -6.85
C LEU A 122 -11.12 18.10 -7.57
N TYR A 123 -12.29 17.49 -7.76
CA TYR A 123 -13.43 18.11 -8.43
C TYR A 123 -14.08 19.23 -7.59
N GLU A 124 -14.19 19.09 -6.28
CA GLU A 124 -14.61 20.16 -5.36
C GLU A 124 -13.69 21.37 -5.45
N ARG A 125 -12.37 21.16 -5.37
CA ARG A 125 -11.36 22.22 -5.50
C ARG A 125 -11.42 22.88 -6.88
N TYR A 126 -11.64 22.08 -7.94
CA TYR A 126 -11.82 22.59 -9.29
C TYR A 126 -13.03 23.51 -9.41
N LYS A 127 -14.19 23.11 -8.85
CA LYS A 127 -15.41 23.92 -8.82
C LYS A 127 -15.22 25.22 -8.06
N HIS A 128 -14.54 25.17 -6.91
CA HIS A 128 -14.25 26.37 -6.12
C HIS A 128 -13.35 27.34 -6.90
N ARG A 129 -12.41 26.83 -7.70
CA ARG A 129 -11.50 27.67 -8.49
C ARG A 129 -12.13 28.25 -9.76
N ASN A 130 -12.94 27.47 -10.48
CA ASN A 130 -13.39 27.81 -11.85
C ASN A 130 -14.92 28.00 -12.00
N GLY A 131 -15.68 27.90 -10.91
CA GLY A 131 -17.15 27.86 -10.96
C GLY A 131 -17.70 26.54 -11.53
N ARG A 132 -19.03 26.48 -11.72
CA ARG A 132 -19.71 25.34 -12.38
C ARG A 132 -19.73 25.60 -13.89
N THR A 133 -18.87 24.93 -14.67
CA THR A 133 -18.77 25.13 -16.12
C THR A 133 -18.74 23.81 -16.90
N GLU A 134 -19.13 23.87 -18.18
CA GLU A 134 -19.20 22.78 -19.18
C GLU A 134 -17.86 22.09 -19.51
N VAL A 135 -16.76 22.48 -18.85
CA VAL A 135 -15.40 22.01 -19.12
C VAL A 135 -15.03 20.76 -18.29
N GLU A 136 -15.99 20.17 -17.59
CA GLU A 136 -15.77 19.04 -16.66
C GLU A 136 -15.14 17.82 -17.33
N GLN A 137 -15.57 17.45 -18.54
CA GLN A 137 -15.01 16.30 -19.25
C GLN A 137 -13.53 16.52 -19.59
N LYS A 138 -13.16 17.71 -20.08
CA LYS A 138 -11.76 18.07 -20.35
C LYS A 138 -10.93 18.06 -19.07
N TYR A 139 -11.50 18.50 -17.94
CA TYR A 139 -10.84 18.42 -16.65
C TYR A 139 -10.61 16.96 -16.21
N LYS A 140 -11.65 16.12 -16.22
CA LYS A 140 -11.53 14.69 -15.89
C LYS A 140 -10.48 13.97 -16.75
N GLN A 141 -10.45 14.26 -18.05
CA GLN A 141 -9.45 13.72 -18.96
C GLN A 141 -8.02 14.20 -18.62
N SER A 142 -7.87 15.46 -18.19
CA SER A 142 -6.56 15.97 -17.77
C SER A 142 -6.02 15.24 -16.53
N ILE A 143 -6.87 14.88 -15.57
CA ILE A 143 -6.47 14.11 -14.38
C ILE A 143 -5.96 12.71 -14.77
N ILE A 144 -6.66 12.05 -15.70
CA ILE A 144 -6.23 10.74 -16.21
C ILE A 144 -4.87 10.85 -16.90
N ASN A 145 -4.66 11.89 -17.72
CA ASN A 145 -3.40 12.12 -18.40
C ASN A 145 -2.25 12.45 -17.44
N ASP A 146 -2.50 13.26 -16.42
CA ASP A 146 -1.51 13.59 -15.38
C ASP A 146 -1.07 12.33 -14.62
N ARG A 147 -2.03 11.45 -14.24
CA ARG A 147 -1.76 10.21 -13.49
C ARG A 147 -0.88 9.20 -14.23
N LYS A 148 -0.78 9.26 -15.56
CA LYS A 148 0.16 8.42 -16.35
C LYS A 148 1.62 8.63 -15.95
N TYR A 149 1.93 9.75 -15.30
CA TYR A 149 3.27 10.09 -14.83
C TYR A 149 3.47 9.79 -13.33
N ALA A 150 2.42 9.39 -12.59
CA ALA A 150 2.49 9.19 -11.15
C ALA A 150 3.52 8.12 -10.76
N ASP A 151 3.46 6.94 -11.37
CA ASP A 151 4.39 5.84 -11.08
C ASP A 151 5.83 6.11 -11.58
N LYS A 152 6.02 7.17 -12.40
CA LYS A 152 7.35 7.65 -12.81
C LYS A 152 8.01 8.53 -11.76
N ALA A 153 7.28 9.08 -10.78
CA ALA A 153 7.86 9.84 -9.67
C ALA A 153 8.61 8.94 -8.67
N HIS A 154 9.29 9.54 -7.68
CA HIS A 154 9.85 8.79 -6.56
C HIS A 154 8.77 8.45 -5.54
N TYR A 155 7.89 9.42 -5.26
CA TYR A 155 6.77 9.28 -4.34
C TYR A 155 5.47 9.77 -4.96
N ILE A 156 4.36 9.15 -4.58
CA ILE A 156 2.99 9.61 -4.88
C ILE A 156 2.34 9.92 -3.54
N VAL A 157 1.96 11.18 -3.32
CA VAL A 157 1.42 11.68 -2.05
C VAL A 157 -0.03 12.15 -2.27
N LYS A 158 -0.99 11.55 -1.57
CA LYS A 158 -2.37 12.02 -1.59
C LYS A 158 -2.55 13.19 -0.63
N ASN A 159 -2.80 14.39 -1.16
CA ASN A 159 -3.07 15.60 -0.39
C ASN A 159 -4.53 15.65 0.09
N ASN A 160 -4.82 14.74 1.01
CA ASN A 160 -6.08 14.68 1.73
C ASN A 160 -6.07 15.51 3.01
N HIS A 161 -4.89 15.73 3.59
CA HIS A 161 -4.65 16.51 4.80
C HIS A 161 -3.37 17.37 4.65
N LEU A 162 -3.53 18.69 4.49
CA LEU A 162 -2.41 19.60 4.18
C LEU A 162 -1.26 19.49 5.18
N LYS A 163 -1.55 19.48 6.50
CA LYS A 163 -0.53 19.40 7.55
C LYS A 163 0.28 18.10 7.46
N ALA A 164 -0.39 16.98 7.20
CA ALA A 164 0.28 15.69 7.06
C ALA A 164 1.14 15.65 5.79
N THR A 165 0.63 16.16 4.68
CA THR A 165 1.36 16.25 3.41
C THR A 165 2.62 17.09 3.50
N VAL A 166 2.55 18.28 4.11
CA VAL A 166 3.72 19.16 4.32
C VAL A 166 4.75 18.48 5.23
N GLY A 167 4.31 17.91 6.35
CA GLY A 167 5.19 17.18 7.27
C GLY A 167 5.87 15.97 6.62
N LEU A 168 5.13 15.22 5.79
CA LEU A 168 5.67 14.09 5.05
C LEU A 168 6.72 14.53 4.03
N ILE A 169 6.47 15.58 3.24
CA ILE A 169 7.44 16.07 2.24
C ILE A 169 8.74 16.52 2.90
N ALA A 170 8.65 17.24 4.02
CA ALA A 170 9.81 17.62 4.80
C ALA A 170 10.60 16.39 5.27
N PHE A 171 9.91 15.41 5.88
CA PHE A 171 10.54 14.16 6.30
C PHE A 171 11.22 13.42 5.14
N LEU A 172 10.55 13.27 3.99
CA LEU A 172 11.10 12.58 2.83
C LEU A 172 12.36 13.27 2.30
N TRP A 173 12.40 14.60 2.36
CA TRP A 173 13.61 15.34 2.04
C TRP A 173 14.71 15.08 3.06
N ASP A 174 14.45 15.24 4.36
CA ASP A 174 15.48 15.08 5.41
C ASP A 174 16.04 13.65 5.42
N ALA A 175 15.17 12.65 5.29
CA ALA A 175 15.51 11.24 5.30
C ALA A 175 16.01 10.69 3.94
N ARG A 176 16.19 11.54 2.92
CA ARG A 176 16.51 11.10 1.54
C ARG A 176 17.77 10.26 1.41
N ASN A 177 18.72 10.42 2.34
CA ASN A 177 19.99 9.68 2.38
C ASN A 177 20.14 8.79 3.62
N SER A 178 19.06 8.55 4.36
CA SER A 178 19.03 7.66 5.52
C SER A 178 18.11 6.48 5.30
N GLY A 179 18.42 5.36 5.96
CA GLY A 179 17.54 4.21 6.10
C GLY A 179 17.22 3.94 7.57
N GLY A 180 16.40 2.94 7.83
CA GLY A 180 16.00 2.50 9.17
C GLY A 180 14.49 2.38 9.36
N GLY A 181 14.08 1.94 10.54
CA GLY A 181 12.68 1.76 10.91
C GLY A 181 11.90 3.08 10.95
N LEU A 182 10.63 3.03 10.54
CA LEU A 182 9.73 4.17 10.59
C LEU A 182 9.09 4.31 11.98
N SER A 183 9.17 5.51 12.57
CA SER A 183 8.48 5.78 13.84
C SER A 183 6.98 6.00 13.63
N GLN A 184 6.19 5.88 14.70
CA GLN A 184 4.73 6.05 14.71
C GLN A 184 4.29 7.37 14.07
N ASN A 185 5.01 8.46 14.30
CA ASN A 185 4.67 9.76 13.71
C ASN A 185 4.82 9.72 12.19
N ILE A 186 5.88 9.10 11.67
CA ILE A 186 6.10 8.98 10.23
C ILE A 186 5.12 8.00 9.60
N ILE A 187 4.85 6.87 10.25
CA ILE A 187 3.82 5.91 9.80
C ILE A 187 2.48 6.64 9.67
N LYS A 188 2.05 7.41 10.69
CA LYS A 188 0.81 8.19 10.63
C LYS A 188 0.79 9.19 9.47
N LEU A 189 1.87 9.95 9.26
CA LEU A 189 1.98 10.88 8.12
C LEU A 189 1.85 10.18 6.77
N MET A 190 2.50 9.02 6.62
CA MET A 190 2.44 8.21 5.40
C MET A 190 1.05 7.62 5.17
N LEU A 191 0.41 7.06 6.20
CA LEU A 191 -0.96 6.54 6.12
C LEU A 191 -1.98 7.64 5.74
N GLN A 192 -1.86 8.84 6.32
CA GLN A 192 -2.72 9.99 5.98
C GLN A 192 -2.54 10.50 4.55
N CYS A 193 -1.48 10.06 3.87
CA CYS A 193 -1.15 10.39 2.49
C CYS A 193 -1.29 9.18 1.53
N ASP A 194 -2.03 8.14 1.93
CA ASP A 194 -2.28 6.87 1.22
C ASP A 194 -1.01 6.09 0.84
N MET A 195 0.02 6.14 1.68
CA MET A 195 1.21 5.28 1.59
C MET A 195 1.17 4.18 2.66
N LEU A 196 1.99 3.15 2.47
CA LEU A 196 2.18 1.98 3.34
C LEU A 196 1.00 1.01 3.33
N LEU A 197 -0.17 1.46 3.81
CA LEU A 197 -1.38 0.65 3.93
C LEU A 197 -2.61 1.49 3.56
N LYS A 198 -3.45 0.97 2.66
CA LYS A 198 -4.80 1.45 2.38
C LYS A 198 -5.80 0.81 3.33
N ASN A 199 -6.91 1.50 3.58
CA ASN A 199 -7.94 1.13 4.57
C ASN A 199 -7.40 1.01 6.00
N ALA A 200 -6.26 1.65 6.28
CA ALA A 200 -5.62 1.64 7.58
C ALA A 200 -6.31 2.62 8.55
N SER A 201 -6.30 2.27 9.83
CA SER A 201 -6.82 3.13 10.91
C SER A 201 -5.69 3.63 11.81
N LEU A 202 -5.67 4.93 12.11
CA LEU A 202 -4.54 5.58 12.80
C LEU A 202 -4.36 5.13 14.26
N ASP A 203 -5.38 4.55 14.89
CA ASP A 203 -5.34 3.98 16.25
C ASP A 203 -4.58 2.64 16.33
N LYS A 204 -4.41 1.97 15.19
CA LYS A 204 -3.68 0.70 15.06
C LYS A 204 -2.17 0.87 14.85
N VAL A 205 -1.69 2.11 14.72
CA VAL A 205 -0.25 2.40 14.71
C VAL A 205 0.31 2.29 16.13
N LYS A 206 1.32 1.45 16.35
CA LYS A 206 1.96 1.20 17.65
C LYS A 206 3.46 1.43 17.58
N GLY A 207 3.98 2.51 18.15
CA GLY A 207 5.43 2.70 18.32
C GLY A 207 6.21 2.81 17.01
N ALA A 208 6.58 1.70 16.38
CA ALA A 208 7.26 1.60 15.08
C ALA A 208 6.60 0.60 14.11
N SER A 209 5.36 0.20 14.39
CA SER A 209 4.63 -0.82 13.63
C SER A 209 3.14 -0.48 13.49
N TYR A 210 2.42 -1.33 12.76
CA TYR A 210 0.99 -1.28 12.61
C TYR A 210 0.37 -2.66 12.88
N ASP A 211 -0.74 -2.68 13.62
CA ASP A 211 -1.49 -3.89 13.93
C ASP A 211 -2.45 -4.27 12.80
N LEU A 212 -2.12 -5.32 12.05
CA LEU A 212 -2.91 -5.85 10.94
C LEU A 212 -4.15 -6.60 11.43
N THR A 213 -5.21 -6.48 10.63
CA THR A 213 -6.53 -6.93 11.00
C THR A 213 -6.97 -8.14 10.18
N LEU A 214 -7.60 -9.12 10.83
CA LEU A 214 -8.19 -10.25 10.12
C LEU A 214 -9.36 -9.79 9.24
N ALA A 215 -9.24 -9.99 7.92
CA ALA A 215 -10.30 -9.69 6.97
C ALA A 215 -11.43 -10.72 7.00
N ASP A 216 -12.45 -10.48 6.18
CA ASP A 216 -13.60 -11.37 6.06
C ASP A 216 -13.28 -12.70 5.37
N GLU A 217 -12.42 -12.68 4.35
CA GLU A 217 -12.18 -13.83 3.47
C GLU A 217 -11.04 -14.72 4.00
N TYR A 218 -11.28 -16.03 4.05
CA TYR A 218 -10.27 -17.04 4.40
C TYR A 218 -10.50 -18.32 3.58
N TYR A 219 -9.44 -19.09 3.35
CA TYR A 219 -9.51 -20.39 2.71
C TYR A 219 -9.25 -21.50 3.73
N TYR A 220 -10.21 -22.42 3.84
CA TYR A 220 -10.19 -23.51 4.80
C TYR A 220 -10.91 -24.73 4.25
N GLY A 221 -10.26 -25.89 4.31
CA GLY A 221 -10.88 -27.16 3.92
C GLY A 221 -11.24 -27.29 2.44
N GLY A 222 -10.49 -26.65 1.53
CA GLY A 222 -10.77 -26.72 0.09
C GLY A 222 -11.65 -25.59 -0.44
N GLU A 223 -12.20 -24.76 0.42
CA GLU A 223 -13.19 -23.74 0.05
C GLU A 223 -12.80 -22.35 0.56
N ILE A 224 -13.16 -21.32 -0.21
CA ILE A 224 -13.11 -19.94 0.25
C ILE A 224 -14.37 -19.67 1.06
N LYS A 225 -14.18 -19.29 2.32
CA LYS A 225 -15.23 -18.98 3.30
C LYS A 225 -15.13 -17.52 3.69
N ARG A 226 -16.22 -17.00 4.25
CA ARG A 226 -16.32 -15.59 4.65
C ARG A 226 -16.87 -15.46 6.06
N LEU A 227 -16.19 -14.66 6.88
CA LEU A 227 -16.68 -14.21 8.18
C LEU A 227 -17.74 -13.12 7.99
N SER A 228 -18.77 -13.15 8.81
CA SER A 228 -19.89 -12.21 8.80
C SER A 228 -20.25 -11.78 10.22
N GLU A 229 -21.28 -10.96 10.38
CA GLU A 229 -21.80 -10.60 11.71
C GLU A 229 -22.39 -11.80 12.46
N ASP A 230 -22.99 -12.74 11.73
CA ASP A 230 -23.54 -13.99 12.29
C ASP A 230 -22.46 -15.07 12.53
N SER A 231 -21.34 -15.00 11.80
CA SER A 231 -20.22 -15.94 11.90
C SER A 231 -18.88 -15.20 12.01
N GLN A 232 -18.63 -14.67 13.20
CA GLN A 232 -17.47 -13.79 13.47
C GLN A 232 -16.18 -14.54 13.83
N PHE A 233 -16.25 -15.84 14.06
CA PHE A 233 -15.14 -16.60 14.65
C PHE A 233 -14.53 -17.55 13.64
N LEU A 234 -13.29 -17.27 13.24
CA LEU A 234 -12.46 -18.23 12.53
C LEU A 234 -11.97 -19.29 13.52
N LYS A 235 -12.25 -20.55 13.23
CA LYS A 235 -11.81 -21.70 14.01
C LYS A 235 -10.76 -22.46 13.22
N ILE A 236 -9.60 -22.69 13.84
CA ILE A 236 -8.51 -23.48 13.27
C ILE A 236 -8.39 -24.74 14.11
N GLU A 237 -8.79 -25.87 13.53
CA GLU A 237 -8.74 -27.16 14.22
C GLU A 237 -7.29 -27.60 14.51
N PRO A 238 -7.07 -28.48 15.50
CA PRO A 238 -5.75 -29.04 15.79
C PRO A 238 -5.07 -29.64 14.55
N TYR A 239 -3.79 -29.34 14.37
CA TYR A 239 -2.94 -29.85 13.29
C TYR A 239 -3.40 -29.48 11.87
N ASP A 240 -4.21 -28.45 11.74
CA ASP A 240 -4.77 -27.98 10.48
C ASP A 240 -4.24 -26.59 10.12
N TYR A 241 -4.48 -26.16 8.89
CA TYR A 241 -4.09 -24.84 8.40
C TYR A 241 -5.26 -24.05 7.83
N VAL A 242 -5.09 -22.73 7.81
CA VAL A 242 -5.98 -21.78 7.14
C VAL A 242 -5.14 -20.74 6.42
N ILE A 243 -5.60 -20.28 5.26
CA ILE A 243 -5.05 -19.08 4.62
C ILE A 243 -6.01 -17.93 4.93
N VAL A 244 -5.53 -16.90 5.61
CA VAL A 244 -6.31 -15.70 5.92
C VAL A 244 -5.77 -14.50 5.17
N SER A 245 -6.60 -13.47 5.01
CA SER A 245 -6.22 -12.19 4.40
C SER A 245 -6.21 -11.06 5.43
N CYS A 246 -5.38 -10.03 5.18
CA CYS A 246 -5.43 -8.78 5.92
C CYS A 246 -6.54 -7.86 5.40
N ALA A 247 -7.20 -7.12 6.30
CA ALA A 247 -8.21 -6.14 5.89
C ALA A 247 -7.57 -4.90 5.23
N GLU A 248 -6.35 -4.57 5.64
CA GLU A 248 -5.54 -3.53 5.05
C GLU A 248 -4.86 -4.01 3.76
N HIS A 249 -4.75 -3.12 2.77
CA HIS A 249 -4.02 -3.41 1.53
C HIS A 249 -2.68 -2.68 1.53
N VAL A 250 -1.59 -3.38 1.28
CA VAL A 250 -0.27 -2.79 1.19
C VAL A 250 -0.16 -1.87 -0.03
N ALA A 251 0.54 -0.75 0.16
CA ALA A 251 0.90 0.20 -0.87
C ALA A 251 2.26 0.84 -0.57
N LEU A 252 3.35 0.07 -0.72
CA LEU A 252 4.69 0.53 -0.35
C LEU A 252 5.27 1.49 -1.40
N PRO A 253 5.96 2.56 -0.98
CA PRO A 253 6.92 3.27 -1.81
C PRO A 253 8.09 2.37 -2.27
N LYS A 254 8.81 2.80 -3.30
CA LYS A 254 9.93 2.02 -3.89
C LYS A 254 11.19 1.98 -3.01
N ASP A 255 11.25 2.76 -1.94
CA ASP A 255 12.34 2.79 -0.97
C ASP A 255 11.93 2.27 0.41
N ILE A 256 10.75 1.66 0.54
CA ILE A 256 10.27 1.08 1.81
C ILE A 256 10.12 -0.43 1.63
N THR A 257 10.75 -1.21 2.50
CA THR A 257 10.39 -2.62 2.72
C THR A 257 9.47 -2.74 3.92
N ALA A 258 8.77 -3.86 4.03
CA ALA A 258 8.05 -4.19 5.25
C ALA A 258 8.28 -5.64 5.63
N ASN A 259 8.22 -5.92 6.94
CA ASN A 259 8.16 -7.28 7.47
C ASN A 259 6.92 -7.40 8.33
N PHE A 260 6.23 -8.53 8.28
CA PHE A 260 5.09 -8.77 9.16
C PHE A 260 5.22 -10.11 9.88
N GLY A 261 4.76 -10.14 11.12
CA GLY A 261 4.83 -11.32 11.98
C GLY A 261 3.53 -11.54 12.72
N LEU A 262 3.30 -12.79 13.12
CA LEU A 262 2.16 -13.17 13.96
C LEU A 262 2.27 -12.51 15.34
N THR A 263 1.14 -12.22 15.98
CA THR A 263 1.16 -11.80 17.38
C THR A 263 1.74 -12.88 18.28
N VAL A 264 2.49 -12.46 19.30
CA VAL A 264 3.02 -13.36 20.35
C VAL A 264 1.90 -14.16 21.00
N GLY A 265 0.71 -13.56 21.19
CA GLY A 265 -0.45 -14.22 21.76
C GLY A 265 -0.96 -15.41 20.94
N LEU A 266 -0.97 -15.32 19.61
CA LEU A 266 -1.33 -16.45 18.75
C LEU A 266 -0.20 -17.48 18.65
N PHE A 267 1.05 -17.01 18.62
CA PHE A 267 2.21 -17.89 18.69
C PHE A 267 2.19 -18.78 19.95
N CYS A 268 1.95 -18.21 21.13
CA CYS A 268 1.81 -18.96 22.38
C CYS A 268 0.59 -19.91 22.41
N GLN A 269 -0.38 -19.71 21.52
CA GLN A 269 -1.49 -20.65 21.34
C GLN A 269 -1.16 -21.82 20.40
N GLY A 270 0.03 -21.83 19.79
CA GLY A 270 0.49 -22.86 18.87
C GLY A 270 0.24 -22.53 17.39
N ILE A 271 -0.11 -21.29 17.06
CA ILE A 271 -0.24 -20.85 15.67
C ILE A 271 1.13 -20.44 15.11
N ILE A 272 1.43 -20.92 13.91
CA ILE A 272 2.65 -20.58 13.17
C ILE A 272 2.25 -19.89 11.85
N LEU A 273 2.90 -18.77 11.55
CA LEU A 273 2.86 -18.14 10.23
C LEU A 273 3.91 -18.81 9.34
N SER A 274 3.46 -19.52 8.31
CA SER A 274 4.32 -20.43 7.53
C SER A 274 4.91 -19.79 6.25
N ASN A 275 4.30 -18.73 5.72
CA ASN A 275 4.85 -18.02 4.57
C ASN A 275 5.93 -16.99 4.95
N GLY A 276 6.75 -16.59 3.96
CA GLY A 276 7.77 -15.57 4.13
C GLY A 276 7.18 -14.23 4.58
N GLN A 277 7.87 -13.57 5.52
CA GLN A 277 7.42 -12.34 6.18
C GLN A 277 7.78 -11.06 5.42
N GLN A 278 8.67 -11.17 4.44
CA GLN A 278 9.19 -10.03 3.68
C GLN A 278 8.16 -9.52 2.66
N VAL A 279 8.02 -8.20 2.61
CA VAL A 279 7.25 -7.48 1.60
C VAL A 279 8.20 -6.54 0.86
N ASP A 280 8.30 -6.75 -0.45
CA ASP A 280 9.23 -6.03 -1.30
C ASP A 280 8.80 -4.59 -1.57
N PRO A 281 9.76 -3.67 -1.78
CA PRO A 281 9.47 -2.29 -2.08
C PRO A 281 8.65 -2.12 -3.35
N GLY A 282 7.68 -1.21 -3.33
CA GLY A 282 6.77 -1.00 -4.44
C GLY A 282 5.62 -2.02 -4.54
N PHE A 283 5.57 -3.05 -3.68
CA PHE A 283 4.45 -3.98 -3.65
C PHE A 283 3.14 -3.27 -3.32
N ARG A 284 2.09 -3.62 -4.06
CA ARG A 284 0.70 -3.22 -3.80
C ARG A 284 -0.19 -4.45 -3.82
N GLY A 285 -1.07 -4.61 -2.84
CA GLY A 285 -2.00 -5.74 -2.76
C GLY A 285 -2.35 -6.17 -1.35
N THR A 286 -3.10 -7.26 -1.23
CA THR A 286 -3.44 -7.85 0.08
C THR A 286 -2.33 -8.80 0.54
N LEU A 287 -2.04 -8.80 1.85
CA LEU A 287 -1.17 -9.82 2.45
C LEU A 287 -2.00 -11.03 2.86
N PHE A 288 -1.50 -12.21 2.52
CA PHE A 288 -2.09 -13.50 2.87
C PHE A 288 -1.18 -14.23 3.84
N CYS A 289 -1.77 -14.80 4.88
CA CYS A 289 -1.07 -15.49 5.94
C CYS A 289 -1.51 -16.94 5.99
N LEU A 290 -0.56 -17.86 5.78
CA LEU A 290 -0.79 -19.28 6.01
C LEU A 290 -0.56 -19.57 7.50
N LEU A 291 -1.66 -19.74 8.23
CA LEU A 291 -1.65 -20.02 9.67
C LEU A 291 -1.80 -21.52 9.88
N PHE A 292 -0.82 -22.14 10.55
CA PHE A 292 -0.86 -23.55 10.92
C PHE A 292 -1.04 -23.70 12.43
N ASN A 293 -2.04 -24.47 12.85
CA ASN A 293 -2.26 -24.78 14.25
C ASN A 293 -1.50 -26.05 14.64
N THR A 294 -0.35 -25.88 15.30
CA THR A 294 0.46 -27.01 15.80
C THR A 294 -0.01 -27.55 17.15
N SER A 295 -0.99 -26.91 17.78
CA SER A 295 -1.50 -27.32 19.08
C SER A 295 -2.52 -28.45 18.96
N ASN A 296 -2.82 -29.08 20.10
CA ASN A 296 -3.85 -30.11 20.23
C ASN A 296 -5.25 -29.53 20.53
N ARG A 297 -5.45 -28.22 20.43
CA ARG A 297 -6.73 -27.53 20.72
C ARG A 297 -7.14 -26.63 19.57
N THR A 298 -8.45 -26.41 19.41
CA THR A 298 -8.97 -25.46 18.44
C THR A 298 -8.58 -24.03 18.85
N VAL A 299 -8.00 -23.27 17.94
CA VAL A 299 -7.68 -21.85 18.13
C VAL A 299 -8.75 -21.01 17.46
N ILE A 300 -9.19 -19.94 18.12
CA ILE A 300 -10.26 -19.07 17.66
C ILE A 300 -9.73 -17.66 17.45
N ILE A 301 -9.93 -17.11 16.26
CA ILE A 301 -9.60 -15.72 15.93
C ILE A 301 -10.89 -14.98 15.57
N LYS A 302 -11.11 -13.83 16.20
CA LYS A 302 -12.31 -13.02 15.93
C LYS A 302 -12.10 -12.16 14.69
N ARG A 303 -13.12 -12.04 13.86
CA ARG A 303 -13.22 -11.08 12.75
C ARG A 303 -12.84 -9.68 13.23
N ASN A 304 -12.10 -8.93 12.41
CA ASN A 304 -11.63 -7.58 12.72
C ASN A 304 -10.70 -7.46 13.93
N SER A 305 -10.21 -8.57 14.49
CA SER A 305 -9.20 -8.56 15.53
C SER A 305 -7.78 -8.43 14.97
N HIS A 306 -6.88 -7.91 15.81
CA HIS A 306 -5.44 -7.89 15.55
C HIS A 306 -4.88 -9.31 15.60
N TYR A 307 -4.21 -9.74 14.52
CA TYR A 307 -3.62 -11.08 14.44
C TYR A 307 -2.16 -11.09 13.97
N ALA A 308 -1.72 -10.04 13.29
CA ALA A 308 -0.34 -9.86 12.84
C ALA A 308 0.09 -8.39 13.01
N THR A 309 1.39 -8.14 13.09
CA THR A 309 1.96 -6.80 13.18
C THR A 309 2.94 -6.61 12.05
N ILE A 310 2.90 -5.46 11.37
CA ILE A 310 3.79 -5.08 10.28
C ILE A 310 4.69 -3.92 10.68
N GLU A 311 5.99 -4.06 10.41
CA GLU A 311 7.00 -3.01 10.55
C GLU A 311 7.45 -2.52 9.17
N PHE A 312 7.87 -1.26 9.10
CA PHE A 312 8.30 -0.61 7.87
C PHE A 312 9.72 -0.12 7.99
N ASN A 313 10.55 -0.40 6.99
CA ASN A 313 11.95 -0.02 6.95
C ASN A 313 12.24 0.80 5.70
N LYS A 314 12.77 2.01 5.89
CA LYS A 314 13.27 2.82 4.80
C LYS A 314 14.66 2.35 4.37
N MET A 315 14.85 2.24 3.07
CA MET A 315 16.12 1.94 2.43
C MET A 315 16.92 3.21 2.11
N LEU A 316 18.23 3.04 1.91
CA LEU A 316 19.15 4.11 1.50
C LEU A 316 18.94 4.57 0.04
N GLY A 317 18.11 3.86 -0.73
CA GLY A 317 17.82 4.17 -2.13
C GLY A 317 16.52 3.53 -2.60
N PHE A 318 16.14 3.82 -3.84
CA PHE A 318 14.95 3.27 -4.47
C PHE A 318 15.26 1.94 -5.16
N ALA A 319 14.39 0.96 -4.97
CA ALA A 319 14.38 -0.26 -5.76
C ALA A 319 13.86 0.00 -7.19
N PRO A 320 14.18 -0.89 -8.14
CA PRO A 320 13.46 -1.00 -9.39
C PRO A 320 11.95 -1.17 -9.19
N GLU A 321 11.19 -1.00 -10.26
CA GLU A 321 9.75 -1.28 -10.22
C GLU A 321 9.48 -2.75 -9.87
N TYR A 322 8.60 -2.97 -8.90
CA TYR A 322 8.18 -4.31 -8.52
C TYR A 322 7.34 -4.96 -9.62
N LYS A 323 7.73 -6.17 -10.03
CA LYS A 323 7.10 -6.95 -11.10
C LYS A 323 6.71 -8.37 -10.65
N GLY A 324 6.39 -8.53 -9.38
CA GLY A 324 5.99 -9.83 -8.85
C GLY A 324 4.60 -10.26 -9.34
N LYS A 325 4.38 -11.58 -9.41
CA LYS A 325 3.12 -12.20 -9.86
C LYS A 325 1.88 -11.79 -9.07
N ASN A 326 2.09 -11.22 -7.88
CA ASN A 326 1.04 -10.90 -6.93
C ASN A 326 0.70 -9.41 -6.84
N GLN A 327 1.30 -8.59 -7.71
CA GLN A 327 1.05 -7.16 -7.74
C GLN A 327 -0.44 -6.86 -8.03
N ASP A 328 -0.99 -5.92 -7.26
CA ASP A 328 -2.38 -5.41 -7.33
C ASP A 328 -3.47 -6.47 -7.09
N LYS A 329 -3.12 -7.69 -6.67
CA LYS A 329 -4.08 -8.74 -6.34
C LYS A 329 -4.61 -8.56 -4.91
N VAL A 330 -5.93 -8.68 -4.77
CA VAL A 330 -6.63 -8.43 -3.51
C VAL A 330 -7.41 -9.62 -2.96
N LYS A 331 -7.77 -10.61 -3.79
CA LYS A 331 -8.59 -11.77 -3.39
C LYS A 331 -7.73 -13.01 -3.19
N ILE A 332 -8.16 -13.90 -2.28
CA ILE A 332 -7.45 -15.17 -2.01
C ILE A 332 -7.36 -16.03 -3.27
N ILE A 333 -8.42 -16.06 -4.08
CA ILE A 333 -8.48 -16.90 -5.29
C ILE A 333 -7.36 -16.57 -6.28
N ASP A 334 -6.85 -15.34 -6.27
CA ASP A 334 -5.79 -14.92 -7.19
C ASP A 334 -4.40 -15.48 -6.78
N TYR A 335 -4.30 -16.07 -5.58
CA TYR A 335 -3.06 -16.60 -4.98
C TYR A 335 -3.03 -18.13 -4.87
N ILE A 336 -4.20 -18.79 -4.78
CA ILE A 336 -4.28 -20.25 -4.66
C ILE A 336 -4.24 -20.88 -6.06
N PRO A 337 -3.25 -21.72 -6.40
CA PRO A 337 -3.27 -22.47 -7.64
C PRO A 337 -4.44 -23.45 -7.65
N ALA A 338 -5.14 -23.57 -8.78
CA ALA A 338 -6.33 -24.44 -8.92
C ALA A 338 -6.09 -25.90 -8.46
N ASN A 339 -4.84 -26.37 -8.53
CA ASN A 339 -4.45 -27.75 -8.26
C ASN A 339 -4.14 -28.03 -6.77
N VAL A 340 -4.10 -27.00 -5.91
CA VAL A 340 -3.77 -27.11 -4.47
C VAL A 340 -5.05 -27.20 -3.61
N MET A 341 -6.22 -27.28 -4.25
CA MET A 341 -7.54 -27.28 -3.61
C MET A 341 -7.82 -28.52 -2.73
N GLN A 342 -6.98 -29.56 -2.76
CA GLN A 342 -7.05 -30.72 -1.89
C GLN A 342 -5.74 -30.85 -1.12
N GLY A 343 -5.68 -30.28 0.09
CA GLY A 343 -4.52 -30.40 0.96
C GLY A 343 -4.34 -31.84 1.44
N ALA A 344 -3.12 -32.40 1.28
CA ALA A 344 -2.76 -33.77 1.68
C ALA A 344 -3.14 -34.11 3.14
N ILE A 345 -3.14 -33.12 4.04
CA ILE A 345 -3.53 -33.28 5.45
C ILE A 345 -5.03 -33.57 5.59
N ASN A 346 -5.89 -32.93 4.78
CA ASN A 346 -7.33 -33.19 4.80
C ASN A 346 -7.66 -34.57 4.21
N GLU A 347 -6.91 -35.02 3.21
CA GLU A 347 -7.02 -36.39 2.71
C GLU A 347 -6.59 -37.40 3.78
N LEU A 348 -5.44 -37.17 4.42
CA LEU A 348 -4.93 -38.05 5.48
C LEU A 348 -5.87 -38.09 6.70
N LYS A 349 -6.52 -36.97 7.05
CA LYS A 349 -7.54 -36.94 8.10
C LYS A 349 -8.78 -37.76 7.72
N LYS A 350 -9.25 -37.65 6.47
CA LYS A 350 -10.37 -38.46 5.96
C LYS A 350 -10.02 -39.95 5.99
N GLU A 351 -8.80 -40.32 5.62
CA GLU A 351 -8.30 -41.71 5.70
C GLU A 351 -8.28 -42.21 7.14
N ILE A 352 -7.78 -41.42 8.10
CA ILE A 352 -7.79 -41.79 9.53
C ILE A 352 -9.21 -41.96 10.06
N GLU A 353 -10.15 -41.08 9.69
CA GLU A 353 -11.55 -41.21 10.09
C GLU A 353 -12.20 -42.46 9.49
N ALA A 354 -11.91 -42.78 8.24
CA ALA A 354 -12.35 -44.01 7.58
C ALA A 354 -11.80 -45.25 8.32
N LEU A 355 -10.51 -45.27 8.67
CA LEU A 355 -9.89 -46.35 9.45
C LEU A 355 -10.51 -46.52 10.84
N LYS A 356 -10.80 -45.41 11.55
CA LYS A 356 -11.48 -45.47 12.85
C LYS A 356 -12.90 -46.07 12.73
N LYS A 357 -13.62 -45.71 11.67
CA LYS A 357 -14.96 -46.26 11.40
C LYS A 357 -14.90 -47.74 11.07
N GLU A 358 -13.93 -48.16 10.26
CA GLU A 358 -13.69 -49.58 9.94
C GLU A 358 -13.32 -50.38 11.18
N SER A 359 -12.44 -49.85 12.05
CA SER A 359 -12.10 -50.46 13.33
C SER A 359 -13.32 -50.66 14.24
N LYS A 360 -14.21 -49.66 14.35
CA LYS A 360 -15.48 -49.82 15.10
C LYS A 360 -16.39 -50.88 14.51
N ASN A 361 -16.49 -50.96 13.18
CA ASN A 361 -17.28 -52.00 12.53
C ASN A 361 -16.71 -53.39 12.80
N MET A 362 -15.39 -53.55 12.73
CA MET A 362 -14.71 -54.79 13.09
C MET A 362 -14.96 -55.20 14.54
N GLN A 363 -14.92 -54.25 15.49
CA GLN A 363 -15.28 -54.53 16.89
C GLN A 363 -16.70 -55.07 17.03
N SER A 364 -17.69 -54.48 16.34
CA SER A 364 -19.07 -54.97 16.35
C SER A 364 -19.19 -56.39 15.78
N VAL A 365 -18.44 -56.71 14.71
CA VAL A 365 -18.39 -58.07 14.14
C VAL A 365 -17.76 -59.04 15.15
N TYR A 366 -16.66 -58.68 15.80
CA TYR A 366 -16.03 -59.53 16.83
C TYR A 366 -16.98 -59.80 18.00
N LEU A 367 -17.69 -58.78 18.50
CA LEU A 367 -18.71 -58.99 19.55
C LEU A 367 -19.83 -59.92 19.09
N GLY A 368 -20.30 -59.77 17.84
CA GLY A 368 -21.30 -60.66 17.25
C GLY A 368 -20.84 -62.11 17.17
N VAL A 369 -19.61 -62.35 16.70
CA VAL A 369 -19.02 -63.69 16.63
C VAL A 369 -18.85 -64.30 18.03
N ILE A 370 -18.36 -63.52 18.99
CA ILE A 370 -18.22 -63.96 20.38
C ILE A 370 -19.60 -64.34 20.96
N ALA A 371 -20.63 -63.54 20.72
CA ALA A 371 -21.99 -63.83 21.17
C ALA A 371 -22.55 -65.14 20.58
N VAL A 372 -22.31 -65.39 19.28
CA VAL A 372 -22.70 -66.65 18.62
C VAL A 372 -21.96 -67.84 19.21
N ILE A 373 -20.66 -67.72 19.48
CA ILE A 373 -19.86 -68.77 20.13
C ILE A 373 -20.42 -69.06 21.53
N PHE A 374 -20.70 -68.04 22.34
CA PHE A 374 -21.31 -68.22 23.66
C PHE A 374 -22.70 -68.88 23.58
N ALA A 375 -23.53 -68.49 22.61
CA ALA A 375 -24.83 -69.12 22.40
C ALA A 375 -24.69 -70.60 22.01
N ALA A 376 -23.77 -70.94 21.11
CA ALA A 376 -23.49 -72.32 20.71
C ALA A 376 -22.97 -73.17 21.87
N ILE A 377 -22.05 -72.64 22.68
CA ILE A 377 -21.54 -73.30 23.89
C ILE A 377 -22.68 -73.51 24.90
N SER A 378 -23.55 -72.52 25.08
CA SER A 378 -24.69 -72.62 26.00
C SER A 378 -25.68 -73.71 25.57
N ILE A 379 -25.97 -73.82 24.27
CA ILE A 379 -26.83 -74.87 23.71
C ILE A 379 -26.18 -76.26 23.90
N LEU A 380 -24.88 -76.38 23.64
CA LEU A 380 -24.12 -77.62 23.86
C LEU A 380 -24.10 -78.06 25.32
N LEU A 381 -24.07 -77.12 26.27
CA LEU A 381 -24.12 -77.40 27.71
C LEU A 381 -25.51 -77.86 28.18
N VAL A 382 -26.59 -77.41 27.53
CA VAL A 382 -27.97 -77.80 27.85
C VAL A 382 -28.36 -79.16 27.25
N LEU A 383 -27.73 -79.55 26.14
CA LEU A 383 -27.95 -80.83 25.45
C LEU A 383 -27.11 -82.00 26.01
N ARG A 384 -26.31 -81.75 27.05
CA ARG A 384 -25.58 -82.75 27.84
C ARG A 384 -26.31 -82.97 29.16
#